data_AF-A0AAD3R7Z0-F1
#
_entry.id   AF-A0AAD3R7Z0-F1
#
_cell.length_a   1.000
_cell.length_b   1.000
_cell.length_c   1.000
_cell.angle_alpha   90.00
_cell.angle_beta   90.00
_cell.angle_gamma   90.00
#
_symmetry.space_group_name_H-M   'P 1'
#
loop_
_entity.id
_entity.type
_entity.pdbx_description
1 polymer ?
#
loop_
_entity_poly.entity_id
_entity_poly.type
_entity_poly.pdbx_seq_one_letter_code
_entity_poly.pdbx_strand_id
1 'polypeptide(L)'
;MSLSLSSFAELHSTSCGNPGVPPKAVLSGGGRFAVGDRVRYSCVPGYVLDGHATLTCITNAGNTAVWDFPAPICRAEDTCGGTVRGGSGVVTSPGYPGNSGNQADCTWILLAEPGDTISVIFTDFQTEEKYDYLAVEGSEPPTI
;
A
#
# COMPACT_ATOMS: atom_id res chain seq x y z
N MET A 1 -28.87 29.96 29.44
CA MET A 1 -29.09 29.47 28.07
C MET A 1 -28.99 27.96 28.14
N SER A 2 -30.10 27.25 28.01
CA SER A 2 -30.16 25.80 28.22
C SER A 2 -30.46 25.15 26.87
N LEU A 3 -29.53 24.35 26.36
CA LEU A 3 -29.76 23.52 25.19
C LEU A 3 -30.19 22.13 25.67
N SER A 4 -31.32 21.64 25.19
CA SER A 4 -31.77 20.26 25.35
C SER A 4 -31.81 19.63 23.96
N LEU A 5 -30.94 18.65 23.71
CA LEU A 5 -31.00 17.81 22.51
C LEU A 5 -32.05 16.72 22.74
N SER A 6 -33.13 16.74 21.96
CA SER A 6 -34.26 15.82 22.12
C SER A 6 -34.09 14.49 21.40
N SER A 7 -33.17 14.40 20.43
CA SER A 7 -32.87 13.17 19.68
C SER A 7 -31.63 13.36 18.81
N PHE A 8 -30.77 12.35 18.75
CA PHE A 8 -29.72 12.20 17.75
C PHE A 8 -30.07 10.97 16.91
N ALA A 9 -30.13 11.11 15.58
CA ALA A 9 -30.28 9.98 14.67
C ALA A 9 -28.93 9.78 13.98
N GLU A 10 -28.29 8.64 14.22
CA GLU A 10 -27.15 8.19 13.42
C GLU A 10 -27.67 7.82 12.03
N LEU A 11 -27.48 8.72 11.07
CA LEU A 11 -27.70 8.38 9.67
C LEU A 11 -26.59 7.39 9.29
N HIS A 12 -26.88 6.09 9.35
CA HIS A 12 -25.95 5.05 8.91
C HIS A 12 -25.61 5.33 7.44
N SER A 13 -24.39 5.82 7.20
CA SER A 13 -23.94 6.09 5.84
C SER A 13 -23.84 4.77 5.10
N THR A 14 -24.59 4.64 4.00
CA THR A 14 -24.50 3.50 3.08
C THR A 14 -23.32 3.60 2.12
N SER A 15 -22.52 4.67 2.25
CA SER A 15 -21.35 4.97 1.43
C SER A 15 -20.13 5.25 2.30
N CYS A 16 -18.98 4.72 1.90
CA CYS A 16 -17.69 4.96 2.55
C CYS A 16 -17.14 6.37 2.30
N GLY A 17 -17.80 7.14 1.43
CA GLY A 17 -17.30 8.43 0.96
C GLY A 17 -16.10 8.29 0.03
N ASN A 18 -15.69 9.42 -0.57
CA ASN A 18 -14.53 9.44 -1.45
C ASN A 18 -13.25 9.27 -0.61
N PRO A 19 -12.44 8.21 -0.84
CA PRO A 19 -11.21 7.96 -0.08
C PRO A 19 -10.09 8.97 -0.39
N GLY A 20 -10.28 9.83 -1.40
CA GLY A 20 -9.31 10.82 -1.83
C GLY A 20 -8.25 10.26 -2.76
N VAL A 21 -7.44 11.15 -3.33
CA VAL A 21 -6.34 10.79 -4.21
C VAL A 21 -5.06 11.39 -3.64
N PRO A 22 -4.20 10.57 -2.99
CA PRO A 22 -2.91 11.01 -2.46
C PRO A 22 -2.01 11.60 -3.56
N PRO A 23 -1.03 12.44 -3.21
CA PRO A 23 -0.10 13.01 -4.18
C PRO A 23 0.56 11.92 -5.01
N LYS A 24 0.64 12.12 -6.34
CA LYS A 24 1.25 11.17 -7.29
C LYS A 24 0.54 9.82 -7.43
N ALA A 25 -0.58 9.62 -6.73
CA ALA A 25 -1.46 8.49 -6.92
C ALA A 25 -2.49 8.76 -8.01
N VAL A 26 -2.94 7.69 -8.64
CA VAL A 26 -4.02 7.61 -9.62
C VAL A 26 -5.03 6.64 -9.07
N LEU A 27 -6.28 7.09 -8.93
CA LEU A 27 -7.39 6.26 -8.48
C LEU A 27 -8.14 5.73 -9.71
N SER A 28 -8.28 4.42 -9.79
CA SER A 28 -8.97 3.69 -10.85
C SER A 28 -10.11 2.86 -10.27
N GLY A 29 -11.26 2.89 -10.93
CA GLY A 29 -12.49 2.43 -10.29
C GLY A 29 -13.01 3.45 -9.28
N GLY A 30 -14.33 3.52 -9.14
CA GLY A 30 -14.97 4.54 -8.33
C GLY A 30 -16.27 5.01 -8.96
N GLY A 31 -17.26 5.20 -8.11
CA GLY A 31 -18.61 5.57 -8.47
C GLY A 31 -19.38 6.00 -7.23
N ARG A 32 -20.35 5.20 -6.80
CA ARG A 32 -21.22 5.51 -5.66
C ARG A 32 -20.51 5.35 -4.30
N PHE A 33 -19.34 4.68 -4.29
CA PHE A 33 -18.59 4.35 -3.08
C PHE A 33 -19.48 3.63 -2.06
N ALA A 34 -20.40 2.81 -2.54
CA ALA A 34 -21.36 2.07 -1.73
C ALA A 34 -20.70 0.79 -1.18
N VAL A 35 -21.27 0.23 -0.12
CA VAL A 35 -20.80 -1.06 0.43
C VAL A 35 -20.72 -2.12 -0.68
N GLY A 36 -19.55 -2.74 -0.81
CA GLY A 36 -19.19 -3.70 -1.86
C GLY A 36 -18.38 -3.11 -3.01
N ASP A 37 -18.38 -1.78 -3.20
CA ASP A 37 -17.57 -1.12 -4.23
C ASP A 37 -16.08 -1.29 -3.93
N ARG A 38 -15.27 -1.44 -4.99
CA ARG A 38 -13.81 -1.52 -4.92
C ARG A 38 -13.18 -0.39 -5.71
N VAL A 39 -12.14 0.20 -5.16
CA VAL A 39 -11.30 1.18 -5.84
C VAL A 39 -9.86 0.70 -5.85
N ARG A 40 -9.11 1.05 -6.88
CA ARG A 40 -7.73 0.60 -7.07
C ARG A 40 -6.81 1.79 -7.30
N TYR A 41 -5.76 1.89 -6.48
CA TYR A 41 -4.72 2.89 -6.62
C TYR A 41 -3.55 2.36 -7.45
N SER A 42 -2.94 3.26 -8.21
CA SER A 42 -1.65 3.09 -8.87
C SER A 42 -0.86 4.39 -8.75
N CYS A 43 0.46 4.35 -8.95
CA CYS A 43 1.28 5.57 -8.95
C CYS A 43 1.62 6.00 -10.38
N VAL A 44 1.88 7.31 -10.56
CA VAL A 44 2.48 7.81 -11.80
C VAL A 44 3.91 7.27 -11.96
N PRO A 45 4.50 7.28 -13.18
CA PRO A 45 5.86 6.79 -13.39
C PRO A 45 6.91 7.46 -12.47
N GLY A 46 7.88 6.67 -11.99
CA GLY A 46 8.92 7.08 -11.02
C GLY A 46 8.48 7.02 -9.55
N TYR A 47 7.30 6.45 -9.28
CA TYR A 47 6.78 6.27 -7.93
C TYR A 47 6.24 4.86 -7.73
N VAL A 48 6.46 4.31 -6.54
CA VAL A 48 6.02 2.99 -6.10
C VAL A 48 4.93 3.15 -5.03
N LEU A 49 3.92 2.29 -5.10
CA LEU A 49 2.77 2.31 -4.20
C LEU A 49 3.11 1.59 -2.88
N ASP A 50 3.02 2.32 -1.77
CA ASP A 50 3.18 1.83 -0.41
C ASP A 50 1.81 1.71 0.27
N GLY A 51 1.36 0.47 0.49
CA GLY A 51 0.07 0.14 1.09
C GLY A 51 -0.82 -0.76 0.22
N HIS A 52 -2.13 -0.79 0.50
CA HIS A 52 -3.08 -1.60 -0.24
C HIS A 52 -3.43 -0.96 -1.58
N ALA A 53 -3.14 -1.68 -2.67
CA ALA A 53 -3.47 -1.22 -4.02
C ALA A 53 -4.98 -1.22 -4.29
N THR A 54 -5.77 -2.03 -3.58
CA THR A 54 -7.23 -2.09 -3.74
C THR A 54 -7.91 -1.94 -2.40
N LEU A 55 -8.86 -1.00 -2.32
CA LEU A 55 -9.70 -0.77 -1.14
C LEU A 55 -11.13 -1.23 -1.46
N THR A 56 -11.78 -1.83 -0.47
CA THR A 56 -13.17 -2.30 -0.52
C THR A 56 -14.00 -1.52 0.48
N CYS A 57 -15.14 -1.00 0.03
CA CYS A 57 -16.10 -0.38 0.94
C CYS A 57 -16.85 -1.50 1.68
N ILE A 58 -16.67 -1.59 2.99
CA ILE A 58 -17.24 -2.64 3.85
C ILE A 58 -18.13 -2.02 4.92
N THR A 59 -18.91 -2.86 5.59
CA THR A 59 -19.69 -2.45 6.77
C THR A 59 -18.97 -2.92 8.03
N ASN A 60 -18.65 -2.00 8.95
CA ASN A 60 -18.09 -2.35 10.26
C ASN A 60 -19.19 -2.96 11.18
N ALA A 61 -18.80 -3.51 12.33
CA ALA A 61 -19.71 -4.04 13.35
C ALA A 61 -20.77 -3.02 13.84
N GLY A 62 -20.49 -1.72 13.72
CA GLY A 62 -21.43 -0.62 13.98
C GLY A 62 -22.31 -0.22 12.79
N ASN A 63 -22.56 -1.10 11.82
CA ASN A 63 -23.39 -0.86 10.63
C ASN A 63 -23.02 0.39 9.81
N THR A 64 -21.77 0.84 9.91
CA THR A 64 -21.26 2.04 9.23
C THR A 64 -20.37 1.63 8.07
N ALA A 65 -20.60 2.21 6.89
CA ALA A 65 -19.77 1.98 5.72
C ALA A 65 -18.38 2.63 5.91
N VAL A 66 -17.32 1.83 5.83
CA VAL A 66 -15.92 2.22 5.97
C VAL A 66 -15.05 1.52 4.94
N TRP A 67 -13.96 2.16 4.52
CA TRP A 67 -12.93 1.49 3.72
C TRP A 67 -12.18 0.47 4.58
N ASP A 68 -11.96 -0.73 4.05
CA ASP A 68 -11.20 -1.81 4.70
C ASP A 68 -9.76 -1.43 5.03
N PHE A 69 -9.14 -0.56 4.22
CA PHE A 69 -7.79 -0.04 4.40
C PHE A 69 -7.74 1.49 4.20
N PRO A 70 -6.73 2.18 4.77
CA PRO A 70 -6.47 3.58 4.45
C PRO A 70 -5.95 3.74 3.02
N ALA A 71 -6.06 4.96 2.48
CA ALA A 71 -5.49 5.28 1.17
C ALA A 71 -3.95 5.10 1.19
N PRO A 72 -3.35 4.47 0.16
CA PRO A 72 -1.91 4.21 0.10
C PRO A 72 -1.11 5.48 -0.23
N ILE A 73 0.21 5.42 -0.11
CA ILE A 73 1.12 6.54 -0.43
C ILE A 73 1.98 6.18 -1.63
N CYS A 74 2.21 7.12 -2.55
CA CYS A 74 3.19 6.95 -3.63
C CYS A 74 4.55 7.52 -3.20
N ARG A 75 5.54 6.64 -3.03
CA ARG A 75 6.92 7.01 -2.71
C ARG A 75 7.75 7.07 -3.98
N ALA A 76 8.75 7.96 -4.04
CA ALA A 76 9.65 7.98 -5.20
C ALA A 76 10.44 6.67 -5.26
N GLU A 77 10.64 6.15 -6.46
CA GLU A 77 11.34 4.87 -6.71
C GLU A 77 12.78 4.89 -6.20
N ASP A 78 13.41 6.06 -6.12
CA ASP A 78 14.76 6.27 -5.59
C ASP A 78 14.83 6.26 -4.05
N THR A 79 13.72 6.01 -3.35
CA THR A 79 13.71 5.89 -1.89
C THR A 79 14.12 4.48 -1.44
N CYS A 80 15.00 4.41 -0.46
CA CYS A 80 15.47 3.18 0.16
C CYS A 80 14.36 2.50 0.99
N GLY A 81 14.00 1.27 0.63
CA GLY A 81 13.04 0.44 1.39
C GLY A 81 11.56 0.77 1.16
N GLY A 82 10.70 0.07 1.91
CA GLY A 82 9.24 0.25 1.85
C GLY A 82 8.48 -1.08 1.86
N THR A 83 7.14 -1.03 1.81
CA THR A 83 6.30 -2.22 1.74
C THR A 83 5.66 -2.34 0.36
N VAL A 84 5.93 -3.44 -0.33
CA VAL A 84 5.29 -3.77 -1.61
C VAL A 84 4.24 -4.85 -1.36
N ARG A 85 2.98 -4.55 -1.69
CA ARG A 85 1.86 -5.49 -1.58
C ARG A 85 1.25 -5.77 -2.95
N GLY A 86 0.81 -7.02 -3.17
CA GLY A 86 0.06 -7.43 -4.36
C GLY A 86 0.83 -8.33 -5.34
N GLY A 87 0.25 -8.60 -6.50
CA GLY A 87 0.68 -9.69 -7.38
C GLY A 87 1.97 -9.49 -8.20
N SER A 88 2.47 -8.25 -8.37
CA SER A 88 3.76 -7.99 -9.06
C SER A 88 4.26 -6.56 -8.83
N GLY A 89 5.57 -6.36 -8.67
CA GLY A 89 6.21 -5.05 -8.56
C GLY A 89 7.72 -5.14 -8.81
N VAL A 90 8.39 -3.99 -8.91
CA VAL A 90 9.85 -3.85 -9.03
C VAL A 90 10.35 -2.96 -7.90
N VAL A 91 11.47 -3.33 -7.28
CA VAL A 91 12.18 -2.53 -6.29
C VAL A 91 13.64 -2.40 -6.71
N THR A 92 14.22 -1.24 -6.51
CA THR A 92 15.60 -0.93 -6.88
C THR A 92 16.33 -0.26 -5.73
N SER A 93 17.66 -0.40 -5.69
CA SER A 93 18.48 0.39 -4.78
C SER A 93 18.38 1.89 -5.12
N PRO A 94 18.58 2.78 -4.13
CA PRO A 94 18.60 4.22 -4.36
C PRO A 94 19.62 4.60 -5.43
N GLY A 95 19.17 5.36 -6.43
CA GLY A 95 20.04 5.86 -7.50
C GLY A 95 20.32 4.89 -8.64
N TYR A 96 19.74 3.67 -8.63
CA TYR A 96 19.82 2.72 -9.75
C TYR A 96 19.31 3.37 -11.07
N PRO A 97 19.98 3.16 -12.22
CA PRO A 97 21.15 2.31 -12.46
C PRO A 97 22.52 2.99 -12.20
N GLY A 98 22.51 4.21 -11.68
CA GLY A 98 23.73 4.91 -11.26
C GLY A 98 24.23 4.43 -9.89
N ASN A 99 25.43 4.89 -9.51
CA ASN A 99 26.07 4.53 -8.24
C ASN A 99 25.97 5.67 -7.20
N SER A 100 24.77 6.26 -7.05
CA SER A 100 24.58 7.46 -6.21
C SER A 100 24.09 7.19 -4.78
N GLY A 101 24.10 5.94 -4.32
CA GLY A 101 23.61 5.54 -3.00
C GLY A 101 24.63 4.73 -2.21
N ASN A 102 25.60 5.40 -1.58
CA ASN A 102 26.50 4.74 -0.63
C ASN A 102 25.87 4.81 0.79
N GLN A 103 25.89 3.71 1.55
CA GLN A 103 25.44 3.59 2.96
C GLN A 103 23.92 3.59 3.17
N ALA A 104 23.19 2.70 2.50
CA ALA A 104 21.77 2.55 2.72
C ALA A 104 21.43 1.12 3.18
N ASP A 105 21.16 0.94 4.47
CA ASP A 105 20.54 -0.28 5.02
C ASP A 105 19.07 -0.31 4.59
N CYS A 106 18.82 -0.77 3.36
CA CYS A 106 17.49 -0.81 2.78
C CYS A 106 16.78 -2.12 3.11
N THR A 107 15.59 -2.00 3.69
CA THR A 107 14.68 -3.13 3.89
C THR A 107 13.41 -2.92 3.07
N TRP A 108 13.18 -3.82 2.12
CA TRP A 108 11.90 -3.93 1.42
C TRP A 108 11.10 -5.11 2.00
N ILE A 109 9.84 -4.85 2.34
CA ILE A 109 8.92 -5.87 2.84
C ILE A 109 7.97 -6.25 1.71
N LEU A 110 8.09 -7.46 1.19
CA LEU A 110 7.20 -8.00 0.15
C LEU A 110 6.09 -8.80 0.84
N LEU A 111 4.83 -8.42 0.60
CA LEU A 111 3.68 -9.09 1.22
C LEU A 111 2.75 -9.65 0.15
N ALA A 112 2.57 -10.97 0.19
CA ALA A 112 1.60 -11.69 -0.62
C ALA A 112 0.25 -11.81 0.11
N GLU A 113 -0.82 -12.05 -0.65
CA GLU A 113 -2.10 -12.43 -0.06
C GLU A 113 -2.02 -13.87 0.50
N PRO A 114 -2.89 -14.24 1.46
CA PRO A 114 -2.89 -15.58 2.03
C PRO A 114 -3.05 -16.67 0.96
N GLY A 115 -2.10 -17.60 0.91
CA GLY A 115 -2.06 -18.71 -0.06
C GLY A 115 -1.23 -18.43 -1.31
N ASP A 116 -0.80 -17.19 -1.53
CA ASP A 116 0.09 -16.83 -2.64
C ASP A 116 1.56 -17.08 -2.30
N THR A 117 2.39 -17.30 -3.33
CA THR A 117 3.85 -17.47 -3.19
C THR A 117 4.58 -16.31 -3.84
N ILE A 118 5.55 -15.74 -3.14
CA ILE A 118 6.41 -14.67 -3.68
C ILE A 118 7.52 -15.28 -4.52
N SER A 119 7.60 -14.90 -5.79
CA SER A 119 8.73 -15.19 -6.67
C SER A 119 9.57 -13.92 -6.84
N VAL A 120 10.86 -14.01 -6.51
CA VAL A 120 11.81 -12.89 -6.63
C VAL A 120 12.79 -13.21 -7.76
N ILE A 121 12.98 -12.24 -8.66
CA ILE A 121 13.89 -12.35 -9.81
C ILE A 121 14.83 -11.14 -9.79
N PHE A 122 16.13 -11.41 -9.81
CA PHE A 122 17.16 -10.37 -9.92
C PHE A 122 17.49 -10.16 -11.39
N THR A 123 17.11 -9.02 -11.93
CA THR A 123 17.35 -8.66 -13.34
C THR A 123 18.71 -7.98 -13.55
N ASP A 124 19.20 -7.27 -12.54
CA ASP A 124 20.53 -6.66 -12.49
C ASP A 124 21.03 -6.67 -11.04
N PHE A 125 22.29 -7.09 -10.83
CA PHE A 125 22.85 -7.26 -9.49
C PHE A 125 24.35 -6.96 -9.50
N GLN A 126 24.73 -5.87 -8.83
CA GLN A 126 26.10 -5.43 -8.62
C GLN A 126 26.23 -4.87 -7.21
N THR A 127 27.23 -5.31 -6.46
CA THR A 127 27.51 -4.88 -5.08
C THR A 127 29.01 -4.73 -4.87
N GLU A 128 29.45 -3.89 -3.91
CA GLU A 128 30.87 -3.76 -3.59
C GLU A 128 31.40 -5.02 -2.88
N GLU A 129 32.48 -5.59 -3.40
CA GLU A 129 33.08 -6.80 -2.83
C GLU A 129 33.54 -6.54 -1.40
N LYS A 130 33.12 -7.39 -0.45
CA LYS A 130 33.45 -7.35 1.00
C LYS A 130 32.75 -6.27 1.83
N TYR A 131 32.00 -5.36 1.22
CA TYR A 131 31.35 -4.26 1.95
C TYR A 131 29.83 -4.35 1.89
N ASP A 132 29.27 -4.75 0.75
CA ASP A 132 27.83 -4.79 0.52
C ASP A 132 27.34 -6.23 0.34
N TYR A 133 26.12 -6.50 0.81
CA TYR A 133 25.42 -7.76 0.57
C TYR A 133 23.92 -7.51 0.41
N LEU A 134 23.26 -8.44 -0.28
CA LEU A 134 21.81 -8.55 -0.31
C LEU A 134 21.39 -9.81 0.46
N ALA A 135 20.51 -9.66 1.43
CA ALA A 135 19.90 -10.77 2.15
C ALA A 135 18.41 -10.88 1.80
N VAL A 136 17.94 -12.10 1.57
CA VAL A 136 16.52 -12.40 1.39
C VAL A 136 16.10 -13.33 2.53
N GLU A 137 15.21 -12.83 3.38
CA GLU A 137 14.67 -13.58 4.50
C GLU A 137 13.17 -13.81 4.28
N GLY A 138 12.74 -15.06 4.42
CA GLY A 138 11.32 -15.42 4.41
C GLY A 138 10.75 -15.39 5.82
N SER A 139 9.47 -15.04 5.95
CA SER A 139 8.72 -15.29 7.19
C SER A 139 8.25 -16.74 7.24
N GLU A 140 8.28 -17.37 8.42
CA GLU A 140 7.55 -18.62 8.64
C GLU A 140 6.06 -18.41 8.32
N PRO A 141 5.35 -19.42 7.77
CA PRO A 141 3.90 -19.33 7.61
C PRO A 141 3.26 -18.99 8.97
N PRO A 142 2.29 -18.06 9.04
CA PRO A 142 1.61 -17.79 10.30
C PRO A 142 1.02 -19.10 10.81
N THR A 143 1.45 -19.50 12.01
CA THR A 143 0.88 -20.66 12.70
C THR A 143 -0.57 -20.34 13.04
N ILE A 144 -1.48 -21.16 12.50
CA ILE A 144 -2.93 -21.04 12.69
C ILE A 144 -3.31 -21.57 14.06
#